data_AF-A0A8B6EYL0-F1
#
_entry.id   AF-A0A8B6EYL0-F1
#
_cell.length_a   1.000
_cell.length_b   1.000
_cell.length_c   1.000
_cell.angle_alpha   90.00
_cell.angle_beta   90.00
_cell.angle_gamma   90.00
#
_symmetry.space_group_name_H-M   'P 1'
#
loop_
_entity.id
_entity.type
_entity.pdbx_description
1 polymer ?
#
loop_
_entity_poly.entity_id
_entity_poly.type
_entity_poly.pdbx_seq_one_letter_code
_entity_poly.pdbx_strand_id
1 'polypeptide(L)'
;LETEAQLLTPDDQHFVQLARTIGIGDFYNFFIELGMEKADYDNLNFRYFSNPMDFMLMGLFEWRDKTESDQLTATFGKLQKALTAIERQHYLCQSQT
;
A
#
# COMPACT_ATOMS: atom_id res chain seq x y z
N LEU A 1 -5.16 -13.25 16.83
CA LEU A 1 -4.33 -14.28 16.17
C LEU A 1 -4.17 -13.82 14.73
N GLU A 2 -2.96 -13.42 14.34
CA GLU A 2 -2.68 -13.16 12.92
C GLU A 2 -2.79 -14.49 12.17
N THR A 3 -3.44 -14.48 11.01
CA THR A 3 -3.56 -15.69 10.17
C THR A 3 -2.25 -15.93 9.41
N GLU A 4 -1.95 -17.17 9.00
CA GLU A 4 -0.75 -17.47 8.19
C GLU A 4 -0.66 -16.59 6.93
N ALA A 5 -1.80 -16.26 6.32
CA ALA A 5 -1.88 -15.37 5.17
C ALA A 5 -1.41 -13.93 5.47
N GLN A 6 -1.60 -13.43 6.70
CA GLN A 6 -1.16 -12.09 7.10
C GLN A 6 0.37 -11.99 7.28
N LEU A 7 1.06 -13.13 7.40
CA LEU A 7 2.51 -13.18 7.53
C LEU A 7 3.21 -13.27 6.16
N LEU A 8 2.47 -13.53 5.08
CA LEU A 8 3.03 -13.61 3.73
C LEU A 8 3.44 -12.21 3.22
N THR A 9 4.49 -12.19 2.40
CA THR A 9 4.96 -11.00 1.70
C THR A 9 4.18 -10.80 0.41
N PRO A 10 3.62 -9.61 0.16
CA PRO A 10 2.97 -9.29 -1.11
C PRO A 10 4.00 -9.20 -2.24
N ASP A 11 3.66 -9.77 -3.39
CA ASP A 11 4.41 -9.60 -4.64
C ASP A 11 3.89 -8.40 -5.47
N ASP A 12 4.55 -8.14 -6.60
CA ASP A 12 4.22 -7.01 -7.48
C ASP A 12 2.79 -7.09 -8.05
N GLN A 13 2.25 -8.28 -8.30
CA GLN A 13 0.87 -8.44 -8.78
C GLN A 13 -0.14 -8.04 -7.70
N HIS A 14 0.14 -8.36 -6.43
CA HIS A 14 -0.68 -7.91 -5.32
C HIS A 14 -0.70 -6.38 -5.21
N PHE A 15 0.43 -5.71 -5.42
CA PHE A 15 0.49 -4.25 -5.41
C PHE A 15 -0.25 -3.62 -6.59
N VAL A 16 -0.12 -4.18 -7.79
CA VAL A 16 -0.90 -3.73 -8.96
C VAL A 16 -2.39 -3.84 -8.68
N GLN A 17 -2.84 -4.96 -8.12
CA GLN A 17 -4.26 -5.15 -7.80
C GLN A 17 -4.71 -4.18 -6.69
N LEU A 18 -3.91 -4.01 -5.64
CA LEU A 18 -4.23 -3.12 -4.53
C LEU A 18 -4.33 -1.66 -4.98
N ALA A 19 -3.39 -1.17 -5.78
CA ALA A 19 -3.41 0.19 -6.30
C ALA A 19 -4.63 0.46 -7.20
N ARG A 20 -5.10 -0.54 -7.95
CA ARG A 20 -6.37 -0.45 -8.71
C ARG A 20 -7.59 -0.35 -7.81
N THR A 21 -7.60 -1.07 -6.68
CA THR A 21 -8.74 -1.12 -5.77
C THR A 21 -8.83 0.08 -4.83
N ILE A 22 -7.70 0.56 -4.28
CA ILE A 22 -7.70 1.72 -3.35
C ILE A 22 -8.12 3.00 -4.08
N GLY A 23 -7.54 3.23 -5.27
CA GLY A 23 -7.73 4.47 -6.01
C GLY A 23 -7.08 5.69 -5.34
N ILE A 24 -6.95 6.78 -6.10
CA ILE A 24 -6.17 7.94 -5.66
C ILE A 24 -6.77 8.67 -4.45
N GLY A 25 -8.09 8.59 -4.27
CA GLY A 25 -8.81 9.31 -3.20
C GLY A 25 -8.47 8.84 -1.80
N ASP A 26 -8.28 7.52 -1.62
CA ASP A 26 -7.97 6.92 -0.33
C ASP A 26 -6.45 6.66 -0.15
N PHE A 27 -5.66 6.77 -1.24
CA PHE A 27 -4.25 6.40 -1.24
C PHE A 27 -3.39 7.21 -0.26
N TYR A 28 -3.62 8.52 -0.13
CA TYR A 28 -2.85 9.34 0.81
C TYR A 28 -2.97 8.83 2.25
N ASN A 29 -4.19 8.66 2.75
CA ASN A 29 -4.41 8.21 4.12
C ASN A 29 -3.87 6.79 4.32
N PHE A 30 -4.10 5.90 3.34
CA PHE A 30 -3.54 4.55 3.37
C PHE A 30 -2.01 4.56 3.45
N PHE A 31 -1.35 5.39 2.65
CA PHE A 31 0.11 5.50 2.59
C PHE A 31 0.70 6.00 3.93
N ILE A 32 0.04 6.96 4.58
CA ILE A 32 0.42 7.43 5.91
C ILE A 32 0.23 6.33 6.97
N GLU A 33 -0.88 5.58 6.92
CA GLU A 33 -1.13 4.46 7.85
C GLU A 33 -0.15 3.28 7.66
N LEU A 34 0.49 3.18 6.50
CA LEU A 34 1.61 2.26 6.29
C LEU A 34 2.90 2.70 6.99
N GLY A 35 2.92 3.89 7.60
CA GLY A 35 4.07 4.48 8.27
C GLY A 35 4.95 5.34 7.35
N MET A 36 4.46 5.66 6.14
CA MET A 36 5.18 6.53 5.22
C MET A 36 4.98 8.00 5.59
N GLU A 37 5.92 8.85 5.19
CA GLU A 37 5.88 10.27 5.53
C GLU A 37 5.18 11.08 4.44
N LYS A 38 4.65 12.25 4.81
CA LYS A 38 4.13 13.22 3.84
C LYS A 38 5.21 13.62 2.81
N ALA A 39 6.47 13.70 3.23
CA ALA A 39 7.58 14.01 2.34
C ALA A 39 7.76 12.93 1.24
N ASP A 40 7.61 11.66 1.59
CA ASP A 40 7.65 10.54 0.64
C ASP A 40 6.50 10.68 -0.39
N TYR A 41 5.29 11.00 0.10
CA TYR A 41 4.12 11.24 -0.76
C TYR A 41 4.32 12.43 -1.71
N ASP A 42 4.81 13.56 -1.20
CA ASP A 42 5.04 14.77 -1.99
C ASP A 42 6.10 14.52 -3.09
N ASN A 43 7.15 13.75 -2.77
CA ASN A 43 8.19 13.35 -3.72
C ASN A 43 7.65 12.43 -4.82
N LEU A 44 6.84 11.43 -4.46
CA LEU A 44 6.15 10.57 -5.43
C LEU A 44 5.24 11.39 -6.33
N ASN A 45 4.47 12.32 -5.76
CA ASN A 45 3.54 13.15 -6.51
C ASN A 45 4.30 14.04 -7.50
N PHE A 46 5.41 14.65 -7.08
CA PHE A 46 6.26 15.41 -7.99
C PHE A 46 6.77 14.59 -9.19
N ARG A 47 7.11 13.31 -8.98
CA ARG A 47 7.64 12.42 -10.03
C ARG A 47 6.56 11.84 -10.94
N TYR A 48 5.38 11.54 -10.40
CA TYR A 48 4.37 10.73 -11.07
C TYR A 48 2.98 11.39 -11.17
N PHE A 49 2.85 12.71 -10.94
CA PHE A 49 1.55 13.42 -10.90
C PHE A 49 0.66 13.19 -12.14
N SER A 50 1.26 12.93 -13.30
CA SER A 50 0.54 12.74 -14.56
C SER A 50 -0.08 11.35 -14.72
N ASN A 51 0.33 10.38 -13.89
CA ASN A 51 -0.19 9.02 -13.92
C ASN A 51 -0.51 8.53 -12.50
N PRO A 52 -1.79 8.64 -12.06
CA PRO A 52 -2.20 8.21 -10.73
C PRO A 52 -1.91 6.73 -10.43
N MET A 53 -1.95 5.87 -11.45
CA MET A 53 -1.67 4.45 -11.25
C MET A 53 -0.18 4.22 -10.94
N ASP A 54 0.71 4.83 -11.73
CA ASP A 54 2.17 4.73 -11.48
C ASP A 54 2.53 5.37 -10.14
N PHE A 55 1.91 6.50 -9.80
CA PHE A 55 2.08 7.15 -8.51
C PHE A 55 1.77 6.21 -7.34
N MET A 56 0.61 5.54 -7.37
CA MET A 56 0.21 4.61 -6.31
C MET A 56 1.10 3.36 -6.27
N LEU A 57 1.42 2.79 -7.43
CA LEU A 57 2.24 1.58 -7.52
C LEU A 57 3.67 1.85 -7.02
N MET A 58 4.26 2.97 -7.42
CA MET A 58 5.59 3.36 -6.97
C MET A 58 5.62 3.65 -5.47
N GLY A 59 4.53 4.20 -4.90
CA GLY A 59 4.43 4.34 -3.44
C GLY A 59 4.39 2.99 -2.72
N LEU A 60 3.66 1.99 -3.24
CA LEU A 60 3.67 0.64 -2.65
C LEU A 60 5.06 -0.02 -2.70
N PHE A 61 5.80 0.18 -3.79
CA PHE A 61 7.19 -0.27 -3.89
C PHE A 61 8.11 0.47 -2.89
N GLU A 62 7.98 1.80 -2.79
CA GLU A 62 8.77 2.59 -1.86
C GLU A 62 8.50 2.19 -0.40
N TRP A 63 7.25 1.87 -0.06
CA TRP A 63 6.90 1.32 1.24
C TRP A 63 7.55 -0.03 1.53
N ARG A 64 7.54 -0.96 0.56
CA ARG A 64 8.21 -2.27 0.70
C ARG A 64 9.70 -2.06 0.96
N ASP A 65 10.35 -1.26 0.12
CA ASP A 65 11.80 -1.03 0.19
C ASP A 65 12.21 -0.36 1.51
N LYS A 66 11.45 0.63 1.99
CA LYS A 66 11.70 1.29 3.28
C LYS A 66 11.49 0.33 4.46
N THR A 67 10.40 -0.45 4.43
CA THR A 67 10.09 -1.45 5.46
C THR A 67 11.19 -2.50 5.58
N GLU A 68 11.69 -3.00 4.44
CA GLU A 68 12.74 -4.01 4.41
C GLU A 68 14.11 -3.44 4.81
N SER A 69 14.38 -2.18 4.47
CA SER A 69 15.59 -1.46 4.90
C SER A 69 15.66 -1.31 6.43
N ASP A 70 14.50 -1.17 7.09
CA ASP A 70 14.38 -1.13 8.55
C ASP A 70 14.46 -2.51 9.22
N GLN A 71 14.86 -3.56 8.48
CA GLN A 71 14.90 -4.96 8.94
C GLN A 71 13.53 -5.51 9.37
N LEU A 72 12.44 -4.91 8.88
CA LEU A 72 11.08 -5.40 9.08
C LEU A 72 10.61 -6.12 7.80
N THR A 73 9.63 -7.01 7.93
CA THR A 73 9.00 -7.64 6.76
C THR A 73 7.79 -6.82 6.31
N ALA A 74 7.70 -6.50 5.02
CA ALA A 74 6.48 -6.01 4.40
C ALA A 74 5.50 -7.19 4.25
N THR A 75 4.39 -7.19 4.98
CA THR A 75 3.44 -8.32 5.01
C THR A 75 2.03 -7.87 4.69
N PHE A 76 1.17 -8.82 4.26
CA PHE A 76 -0.26 -8.54 4.09
C PHE A 76 -0.94 -8.07 5.38
N GLY A 77 -0.46 -8.51 6.55
CA GLY A 77 -0.95 -8.03 7.83
C GLY A 77 -0.77 -6.52 8.02
N LYS A 78 0.34 -5.95 7.54
CA LYS A 78 0.57 -4.50 7.57
C LYS A 78 -0.36 -3.76 6.60
N LEU A 79 -0.50 -4.27 5.37
CA LEU A 79 -1.46 -3.72 4.39
C LEU A 79 -2.90 -3.74 4.94
N GLN A 80 -3.30 -4.85 5.55
CA GLN A 80 -4.64 -4.99 6.14
C GLN A 80 -4.86 -4.03 7.32
N LYS A 81 -3.86 -3.85 8.19
CA LYS A 81 -3.95 -2.90 9.31
C LYS A 81 -4.14 -1.48 8.79
N ALA A 82 -3.36 -1.06 7.79
CA ALA A 82 -3.49 0.27 7.18
C ALA A 82 -4.85 0.47 6.49
N LEU A 83 -5.33 -0.52 5.73
CA LEU A 83 -6.68 -0.46 5.13
C LEU A 83 -7.79 -0.42 6.17
N THR A 84 -7.64 -1.12 7.30
CA THR A 84 -8.62 -1.09 8.39
C THR A 84 -8.65 0.28 9.06
N ALA A 85 -7.49 0.91 9.25
CA ALA A 85 -7.39 2.23 9.86
C ALA A 85 -8.11 3.32 9.06
N ILE A 86 -8.19 3.17 7.72
CA ILE A 86 -8.95 4.08 6.85
C ILE A 86 -10.37 3.58 6.53
N GLU A 87 -10.88 2.58 7.25
CA GLU A 87 -12.21 1.99 7.04
C GLU A 87 -12.41 1.40 5.62
N ARG A 88 -11.35 0.88 5.02
CA ARG A 88 -11.31 0.25 3.68
C ARG A 88 -10.84 -1.20 3.70
N GLN A 89 -11.01 -1.91 4.81
CA GLN A 89 -10.65 -3.32 4.93
C GLN A 89 -11.28 -4.23 3.85
N HIS A 90 -12.40 -3.81 3.26
CA HIS A 90 -13.10 -4.53 2.20
C HIS A 90 -12.32 -4.56 0.86
N TYR A 91 -11.33 -3.69 0.66
CA TYR A 91 -10.51 -3.67 -0.56
C TYR A 91 -9.66 -4.93 -0.73
N LEU A 92 -9.32 -5.65 0.34
CA LEU A 92 -8.65 -6.96 0.24
C LEU A 92 -9.59 -8.10 -0.19
N CYS A 93 -10.91 -7.91 -0.06
CA CYS A 93 -11.91 -8.93 -0.36
C CYS A 93 -12.53 -8.77 -1.75
N GLN A 94 -12.26 -7.65 -2.43
CA GLN A 94 -12.75 -7.40 -3.79
C GLN A 94 -11.88 -8.15 -4.81
N SER A 95 -12.15 -9.46 -4.92
CA SER A 95 -11.83 -10.22 -6.13
C SER A 95 -12.87 -9.87 -7.19
N GLN A 96 -12.39 -9.63 -8.41
CA GLN A 96 -13.13 -9.11 -9.56
C GLN A 96 -14.48 -9.82 -9.77
N THR A 97 -15.57 -9.05 -9.88
CA THR A 97 -16.71 -9.40 -10.73
C THR A 97 -16.40 -9.03 -12.18
#